data_AF-A0A2S6PNE8-F1
#
_entry.id   AF-A0A2S6PNE8-F1
#
_cell.length_a   1.000
_cell.length_b   1.000
_cell.length_c   1.000
_cell.angle_alpha   90.00
_cell.angle_beta   90.00
_cell.angle_gamma   90.00
#
_symmetry.space_group_name_H-M   'P 1'
#
loop_
_entity.id
_entity.type
_entity.pdbx_description
1 polymer ?
#
loop_
_entity_poly.entity_id
_entity_poly.type
_entity_poly.pdbx_seq_one_letter_code
_entity_poly.pdbx_strand_id
1 'polypeptide(L)'
;MNDRTSGPEQAEREELDRLLPAPAERDLPPGRHLHHKDTLMRLIDQDGDRATARPRPRLLRPAVLLPAAGLALGGVLLTTLAVTGQDSAPSPSAAGTGSHAPAPGGAAVLLDRIASVAGRSGEQTVTGDQFVYVKTLQAGNEGEFGGPAKLGKPHEREVWMAQKAGPVIDVGLIHEEGSYLPITVGVPDGETPVGYPAGLDRPTYTWLASLPTDPDVLLRRLSTEIARDQDARDTPAEDRNQAQDTFDIMGELLRETVMPPKTAAALYKAAAKIPGVTVDPDAVDAAGRHGIGVARDDTRAGWRTAWIFDPTTLEYLGERTYLTRETTMGGKGTLLSESAVLERGVVDALRERPSAGKPSAT
;
A
#
# COMPACT_ATOMS: atom_id res chain seq x y z
N MET A 1 -39.17 -12.50 -41.95
CA MET A 1 -39.83 -13.51 -41.10
C MET A 1 -38.74 -14.26 -40.36
N ASN A 2 -38.71 -14.11 -39.04
CA ASN A 2 -38.04 -14.92 -38.00
C ASN A 2 -37.70 -13.95 -36.86
N ASP A 3 -38.26 -14.21 -35.69
CA ASP A 3 -38.26 -13.35 -34.51
C ASP A 3 -37.99 -14.24 -33.28
N ARG A 4 -37.31 -13.67 -32.28
CA ARG A 4 -37.04 -14.22 -30.93
C ARG A 4 -36.56 -15.68 -30.79
N THR A 5 -35.36 -15.80 -30.25
CA THR A 5 -35.15 -16.55 -28.99
C THR A 5 -34.23 -15.77 -28.04
N SER A 6 -34.64 -14.56 -27.65
CA SER A 6 -34.19 -13.97 -26.38
C SER A 6 -34.97 -14.65 -25.26
N GLY A 7 -34.27 -15.32 -24.35
CA GLY A 7 -34.90 -16.16 -23.31
C GLY A 7 -35.56 -15.37 -22.18
N PRO A 8 -36.37 -16.03 -21.33
CA PRO A 8 -37.03 -15.38 -20.19
C PRO A 8 -36.04 -14.74 -19.20
N GLU A 9 -34.81 -15.24 -19.12
CA GLU A 9 -33.76 -14.72 -18.23
C GLU A 9 -33.56 -13.20 -18.29
N GLN A 10 -33.77 -12.55 -19.44
CA GLN A 10 -33.61 -11.09 -19.51
C GLN A 10 -34.81 -10.37 -18.87
N ALA A 11 -36.03 -10.85 -19.08
CA ALA A 11 -37.22 -10.29 -18.44
C ALA A 11 -37.22 -10.58 -16.93
N GLU A 12 -36.77 -11.77 -16.52
CA GLU A 12 -36.62 -12.14 -15.11
C GLU A 12 -35.58 -11.27 -14.39
N ARG A 13 -34.47 -10.89 -15.06
CA ARG A 13 -33.51 -9.90 -14.52
C ARG A 13 -34.13 -8.50 -14.41
N GLU A 14 -34.80 -8.01 -15.45
CA GLU A 14 -35.49 -6.71 -15.43
C GLU A 14 -36.66 -6.65 -14.43
N GLU A 15 -37.20 -7.79 -13.99
CA GLU A 15 -38.19 -7.90 -12.93
C GLU A 15 -37.54 -7.98 -11.53
N LEU A 16 -36.44 -8.72 -11.38
CA LEU A 16 -35.63 -8.75 -10.15
C LEU A 16 -35.04 -7.37 -9.80
N ASP A 17 -34.50 -6.64 -10.78
CA ASP A 17 -33.98 -5.27 -10.60
C ASP A 17 -35.06 -4.25 -10.19
N ARG A 18 -36.35 -4.58 -10.31
CA ARG A 18 -37.49 -3.77 -9.82
C ARG A 18 -38.04 -4.21 -8.47
N LEU A 19 -37.71 -5.44 -8.04
CA LEU A 19 -38.15 -6.02 -6.77
C LEU A 19 -37.10 -5.89 -5.66
N LEU A 20 -35.83 -5.77 -6.04
CA LEU A 20 -34.76 -5.36 -5.14
C LEU A 20 -34.84 -3.84 -4.93
N PRO A 21 -34.95 -3.34 -3.69
CA PRO A 21 -34.67 -1.92 -3.45
C PRO A 21 -33.21 -1.64 -3.80
N ALA A 22 -32.92 -0.46 -4.36
CA ALA A 22 -31.54 -0.03 -4.57
C ALA A 22 -30.78 -0.15 -3.23
N PRO A 23 -29.61 -0.84 -3.20
CA PRO A 23 -28.87 -1.01 -1.96
C PRO A 23 -28.51 0.38 -1.42
N ALA A 24 -28.87 0.65 -0.16
CA ALA A 24 -28.62 1.95 0.44
C ALA A 24 -27.11 2.26 0.38
N GLU A 25 -26.75 3.36 -0.29
CA GLU A 25 -25.37 3.80 -0.45
C GLU A 25 -24.81 4.13 0.93
N ARG A 26 -24.02 3.20 1.46
CA ARG A 26 -23.46 3.29 2.81
C ARG A 26 -22.13 4.02 2.72
N ASP A 27 -22.22 5.36 2.72
CA ASP A 27 -21.09 6.27 2.56
C ASP A 27 -19.87 5.86 3.39
N LEU A 28 -18.70 5.91 2.75
CA LEU A 28 -17.42 5.54 3.32
C LEU A 28 -16.72 6.77 3.91
N PRO A 29 -15.81 6.62 4.90
CA PRO A 29 -15.05 7.73 5.44
C PRO A 29 -14.28 8.50 4.33
N PRO A 30 -14.58 9.79 4.12
CA PRO A 30 -14.22 10.54 2.90
C PRO A 30 -12.70 10.80 2.78
N GLY A 31 -11.95 10.68 3.87
CA GLY A 31 -10.48 10.85 3.84
C GLY A 31 -9.75 9.70 3.14
N ARG A 32 -10.41 8.56 2.91
CA ARG A 32 -9.75 7.28 2.60
C ARG A 32 -10.13 6.68 1.25
N HIS A 33 -10.70 7.43 0.30
CA HIS A 33 -11.22 6.87 -0.97
C HIS A 33 -10.27 5.89 -1.68
N LEU A 34 -8.95 6.13 -1.73
CA LEU A 34 -8.01 5.18 -2.32
C LEU A 34 -7.71 3.97 -1.41
N HIS A 35 -7.33 4.13 -0.13
CA HIS A 35 -7.04 2.97 0.72
C HIS A 35 -8.30 2.13 1.04
N HIS A 36 -9.47 2.76 1.15
CA HIS A 36 -10.74 2.06 1.33
C HIS A 36 -11.28 1.45 0.03
N LYS A 37 -11.03 2.05 -1.15
CA LYS A 37 -11.19 1.35 -2.44
C LYS A 37 -10.27 0.15 -2.49
N ASP A 38 -8.97 0.31 -2.30
CA ASP A 38 -7.99 -0.78 -2.37
C ASP A 38 -8.25 -1.86 -1.32
N THR A 39 -8.86 -1.53 -0.18
CA THR A 39 -9.28 -2.47 0.87
C THR A 39 -10.63 -3.15 0.57
N LEU A 40 -11.58 -2.45 -0.07
CA LEU A 40 -12.81 -3.06 -0.58
C LEU A 40 -12.53 -3.97 -1.77
N MET A 41 -11.74 -3.53 -2.75
CA MET A 41 -11.26 -4.36 -3.86
C MET A 41 -10.53 -5.59 -3.33
N ARG A 42 -9.57 -5.41 -2.39
CA ARG A 42 -8.91 -6.49 -1.64
C ARG A 42 -9.91 -7.50 -1.07
N LEU A 43 -11.00 -7.07 -0.45
CA LEU A 43 -12.03 -7.97 0.12
C LEU A 43 -12.88 -8.66 -0.97
N ILE A 44 -13.40 -7.91 -1.93
CA ILE A 44 -14.31 -8.44 -2.96
C ILE A 44 -13.55 -9.36 -3.93
N ASP A 45 -12.27 -9.10 -4.22
CA ASP A 45 -11.39 -9.98 -5.03
C ASP A 45 -11.27 -11.37 -4.38
N GLN A 46 -11.16 -11.42 -3.04
CA GLN A 46 -11.06 -12.67 -2.28
C GLN A 46 -12.36 -13.48 -2.33
N ASP A 47 -13.52 -12.84 -2.40
CA ASP A 47 -14.81 -13.49 -2.64
C ASP A 47 -15.07 -13.86 -4.10
N GLY A 48 -14.49 -13.14 -5.07
CA GLY A 48 -14.50 -13.52 -6.49
C GLY A 48 -13.76 -14.83 -6.76
N ASP A 49 -12.56 -14.99 -6.18
CA ASP A 49 -11.80 -16.25 -6.22
C ASP A 49 -12.54 -17.40 -5.50
N ARG A 50 -13.27 -17.12 -4.41
CA ARG A 50 -14.15 -18.12 -3.74
C ARG A 50 -15.34 -18.52 -4.62
N ALA A 51 -16.04 -17.57 -5.24
CA ALA A 51 -17.24 -17.83 -6.03
C ALA A 51 -16.97 -18.67 -7.30
N THR A 52 -15.78 -18.51 -7.89
CA THR A 52 -15.36 -19.29 -9.06
C THR A 52 -14.87 -20.71 -8.71
N ALA A 53 -14.56 -20.99 -7.44
CA ALA A 53 -14.03 -22.26 -6.95
C ALA A 53 -15.06 -23.41 -6.86
N ARG A 54 -15.85 -23.67 -7.92
CA ARG A 54 -16.71 -24.86 -8.01
C ARG A 54 -15.89 -26.15 -7.79
N PRO A 55 -16.31 -27.06 -6.88
CA PRO A 55 -15.55 -28.26 -6.57
C PRO A 55 -15.52 -29.22 -7.77
N ARG A 56 -14.39 -29.27 -8.49
CA ARG A 56 -14.18 -30.19 -9.60
C ARG A 56 -14.14 -31.65 -9.08
N PRO A 57 -15.03 -32.56 -9.53
CA PRO A 57 -15.01 -33.94 -9.09
C PRO A 57 -13.72 -34.62 -9.54
N ARG A 58 -12.97 -35.21 -8.59
CA ARG A 58 -11.69 -35.89 -8.85
C ARG A 58 -11.92 -37.25 -9.54
N LEU A 59 -12.03 -37.24 -10.87
CA LEU A 59 -11.96 -38.47 -11.66
C LEU A 59 -10.53 -39.04 -11.65
N LEU A 60 -10.32 -40.08 -10.83
CA LEU A 60 -9.13 -40.91 -10.88
C LEU A 60 -8.96 -41.50 -12.29
N ARG A 61 -7.79 -41.33 -12.90
CA ARG A 61 -7.39 -42.03 -14.12
C ARG A 61 -6.13 -42.87 -13.84
N PRO A 62 -6.08 -44.14 -14.27
CA PRO A 62 -4.95 -45.02 -14.00
C PRO A 62 -3.72 -44.64 -14.84
N ALA A 63 -2.54 -44.98 -14.34
CA ALA A 63 -1.29 -44.82 -15.06
C ALA A 63 -1.13 -45.89 -16.16
N VAL A 64 -0.53 -45.50 -17.29
CA VAL A 64 -0.04 -46.43 -18.31
C VAL A 64 1.42 -46.08 -18.61
N LEU A 65 2.31 -47.03 -18.38
CA LEU A 65 3.72 -47.00 -18.79
C LEU A 65 3.85 -47.65 -20.18
N LEU A 66 4.88 -47.27 -20.95
CA LEU A 66 5.80 -48.07 -21.79
C LEU A 66 6.56 -47.16 -22.80
N PRO A 67 7.68 -47.57 -23.44
CA PRO A 67 8.84 -46.67 -23.62
C PRO A 67 9.51 -46.60 -25.02
N ALA A 68 10.54 -45.74 -25.09
CA ALA A 68 11.86 -45.95 -25.75
C ALA A 68 12.16 -45.45 -27.18
N ALA A 69 13.46 -45.08 -27.32
CA ALA A 69 14.34 -45.03 -28.50
C ALA A 69 14.27 -43.85 -29.51
N GLY A 70 15.45 -43.28 -29.84
CA GLY A 70 15.64 -42.29 -30.92
C GLY A 70 17.00 -41.55 -30.89
N LEU A 71 17.98 -41.99 -31.70
CA LEU A 71 19.28 -41.33 -31.99
C LEU A 71 19.09 -40.19 -33.03
N ALA A 72 19.95 -39.17 -33.25
CA ALA A 72 21.09 -38.55 -32.52
C ALA A 72 21.20 -37.06 -33.01
N LEU A 73 22.28 -36.38 -33.48
CA LEU A 73 23.71 -36.65 -33.72
C LEU A 73 24.47 -35.30 -33.98
N GLY A 74 25.64 -35.07 -33.36
CA GLY A 74 26.64 -34.04 -33.76
C GLY A 74 26.56 -32.66 -33.07
N GLY A 75 27.64 -31.89 -32.91
CA GLY A 75 29.06 -32.22 -33.12
C GLY A 75 29.95 -31.04 -33.56
N VAL A 76 30.75 -30.45 -32.65
CA VAL A 76 31.84 -29.50 -32.96
C VAL A 76 33.05 -29.78 -32.05
N LEU A 77 34.26 -29.77 -32.61
CA LEU A 77 35.52 -29.89 -31.86
C LEU A 77 36.05 -28.51 -31.45
N LEU A 78 36.86 -28.46 -30.39
CA LEU A 78 38.11 -27.68 -30.42
C LEU A 78 39.19 -28.37 -29.56
N THR A 79 40.45 -28.01 -29.79
CA THR A 79 41.62 -28.87 -29.51
C THR A 79 42.33 -28.59 -28.19
N THR A 80 42.94 -29.65 -27.64
CA THR A 80 43.81 -29.62 -26.45
C THR A 80 45.11 -28.86 -26.67
N LEU A 81 45.61 -28.22 -25.61
CA LEU A 81 47.05 -28.09 -25.38
C LEU A 81 47.34 -28.14 -23.88
N ALA A 82 48.27 -29.01 -23.49
CA ALA A 82 48.75 -29.12 -22.12
C ALA A 82 50.26 -28.89 -22.11
N VAL A 83 50.74 -28.06 -21.18
CA VAL A 83 52.16 -27.86 -20.91
C VAL A 83 52.38 -28.09 -19.42
N THR A 84 53.24 -29.04 -19.09
CA THR A 84 53.62 -29.36 -17.72
C THR A 84 54.66 -28.36 -17.21
N GLY A 85 54.27 -27.52 -16.25
CA GLY A 85 55.17 -26.69 -15.43
C GLY A 85 54.91 -26.99 -13.96
N GLN A 86 55.95 -26.92 -13.12
CA GLN A 86 55.91 -27.49 -11.77
C GLN A 86 55.82 -26.42 -10.66
N ASP A 87 55.39 -26.90 -9.49
CA ASP A 87 55.53 -26.33 -8.14
C ASP A 87 54.57 -25.22 -7.67
N SER A 88 54.12 -25.42 -6.42
CA SER A 88 53.45 -24.49 -5.49
C SER A 88 52.00 -24.06 -5.77
N ALA A 89 51.08 -24.51 -4.91
CA ALA A 89 49.72 -23.98 -4.79
C ALA A 89 49.70 -22.59 -4.11
N PRO A 90 48.64 -21.79 -4.31
CA PRO A 90 47.52 -21.87 -3.36
C PRO A 90 46.14 -21.97 -4.03
N SER A 91 45.18 -22.56 -3.32
CA SER A 91 43.81 -22.78 -3.82
C SER A 91 43.01 -21.48 -3.97
N PRO A 92 42.45 -21.17 -5.15
CA PRO A 92 41.41 -20.16 -5.29
C PRO A 92 40.09 -20.72 -4.74
N SER A 93 39.48 -20.05 -3.77
CA SER A 93 38.13 -20.40 -3.32
C SER A 93 37.11 -20.04 -4.41
N ALA A 94 36.13 -20.92 -4.65
CA ALA A 94 35.12 -20.70 -5.69
C ALA A 94 34.23 -19.50 -5.34
N ALA A 95 34.05 -18.59 -6.29
CA ALA A 95 33.14 -17.46 -6.16
C ALA A 95 31.69 -17.96 -6.18
N GLY A 96 31.11 -18.18 -4.99
CA GLY A 96 29.72 -18.57 -4.85
C GLY A 96 28.77 -17.45 -5.27
N THR A 97 27.95 -17.69 -6.29
CA THR A 97 26.83 -16.83 -6.68
C THR A 97 25.68 -16.91 -5.66
N GLY A 98 25.94 -16.43 -4.46
CA GLY A 98 24.97 -16.37 -3.38
C GLY A 98 23.94 -15.29 -3.64
N SER A 99 22.73 -15.67 -4.04
CA SER A 99 21.55 -14.80 -3.96
C SER A 99 21.33 -14.41 -2.50
N HIS A 100 21.79 -13.21 -2.13
CA HIS A 100 21.55 -12.67 -0.79
C HIS A 100 20.07 -12.31 -0.65
N ALA A 101 19.31 -13.21 -0.02
CA ALA A 101 18.07 -12.80 0.62
C ALA A 101 18.43 -11.70 1.65
N PRO A 102 17.77 -10.53 1.63
CA PRO A 102 18.12 -9.43 2.52
C PRO A 102 17.96 -9.88 3.97
N ALA A 103 19.05 -9.84 4.74
CA ALA A 103 19.07 -10.36 6.10
C ALA A 103 18.04 -9.61 6.98
N PRO A 104 17.23 -10.29 7.82
CA PRO A 104 16.16 -9.65 8.59
C PRO A 104 16.60 -8.46 9.46
N GLY A 105 17.85 -8.46 9.95
CA GLY A 105 18.40 -7.33 10.70
C GLY A 105 18.61 -6.05 9.87
N GLY A 106 18.76 -6.15 8.55
CA GLY A 106 19.05 -5.00 7.68
C GLY A 106 17.92 -3.96 7.67
N ALA A 107 16.66 -4.40 7.66
CA ALA A 107 15.51 -3.50 7.67
C ALA A 107 15.34 -2.81 9.03
N ALA A 108 15.56 -3.54 10.13
CA ALA A 108 15.53 -2.97 11.48
C ALA A 108 16.64 -1.92 11.70
N VAL A 109 17.86 -2.17 11.19
CA VAL A 109 18.98 -1.21 11.24
C VAL A 109 18.68 0.03 10.38
N LEU A 110 18.12 -0.14 9.18
CA LEU A 110 17.69 0.99 8.34
C LEU A 110 16.62 1.83 9.04
N LEU A 111 15.59 1.20 9.61
CA LEU A 111 14.51 1.89 10.32
C LEU A 111 14.97 2.59 11.60
N ASP A 112 15.95 2.05 12.34
CA ASP A 112 16.53 2.77 13.49
C ASP A 112 17.38 3.98 13.05
N ARG A 113 18.07 3.90 11.90
CA ARG A 113 18.73 5.06 11.27
C ARG A 113 17.71 6.12 10.86
N ILE A 114 16.60 5.74 10.20
CA ILE A 114 15.50 6.65 9.82
C ILE A 114 14.88 7.30 11.06
N ALA A 115 14.53 6.50 12.08
CA ALA A 115 14.01 6.99 13.35
C ALA A 115 14.95 7.98 14.05
N SER A 116 16.26 7.73 14.00
CA SER A 116 17.28 8.59 14.60
C SER A 116 17.50 9.92 13.87
N VAL A 117 17.09 10.02 12.60
CA VAL A 117 17.01 11.29 11.85
C VAL A 117 15.68 11.97 12.14
N ALA A 118 14.56 11.27 11.95
CA ALA A 118 13.21 11.81 12.14
C ALA A 118 12.97 12.37 13.55
N GLY A 119 13.52 11.73 14.59
CA GLY A 119 13.46 12.20 15.98
C GLY A 119 14.32 13.43 16.30
N ARG A 120 15.05 13.97 15.31
CA ARG A 120 15.87 15.19 15.41
C ARG A 120 15.39 16.31 14.48
N SER A 121 14.37 16.05 13.66
CA SER A 121 13.71 17.08 12.85
C SER A 121 13.13 18.19 13.75
N GLY A 122 13.02 19.41 13.20
CA GLY A 122 12.41 20.52 13.92
C GLY A 122 10.97 20.22 14.31
N GLU A 123 10.59 20.51 15.56
CA GLU A 123 9.23 20.33 16.05
C GLU A 123 8.35 21.49 15.56
N GLN A 124 7.39 21.22 14.68
CA GLN A 124 6.46 22.21 14.16
C GLN A 124 5.28 22.38 15.13
N THR A 125 4.87 23.61 15.40
CA THR A 125 3.61 23.88 16.10
C THR A 125 2.48 23.87 15.08
N VAL A 126 1.47 23.03 15.33
CA VAL A 126 0.27 22.92 14.50
C VAL A 126 -0.94 23.17 15.39
N THR A 127 -1.76 24.16 15.03
CA THR A 127 -2.93 24.58 15.82
C THR A 127 -4.22 23.96 15.27
N GLY A 128 -5.29 23.97 16.09
CA GLY A 128 -6.56 23.35 15.71
C GLY A 128 -7.26 24.02 14.53
N ASP A 129 -7.01 25.31 14.27
CA ASP A 129 -7.66 26.07 13.20
C ASP A 129 -6.92 26.02 11.85
N GLN A 130 -5.79 25.31 11.80
CA GLN A 130 -4.97 25.12 10.61
C GLN A 130 -5.28 23.82 9.86
N PHE A 131 -4.70 23.70 8.67
CA PHE A 131 -4.77 22.51 7.82
C PHE A 131 -3.37 21.93 7.61
N VAL A 132 -3.24 20.60 7.67
CA VAL A 132 -2.09 19.91 7.10
C VAL A 132 -2.31 19.82 5.60
N TYR A 133 -1.36 20.33 4.82
CA TYR A 133 -1.33 20.19 3.37
C TYR A 133 -0.33 19.10 2.98
N VAL A 134 -0.72 18.25 2.02
CA VAL A 134 0.18 17.31 1.34
C VAL A 134 -0.10 17.37 -0.17
N LYS A 135 0.96 17.33 -0.97
CA LYS A 135 0.92 17.15 -2.41
C LYS A 135 1.65 15.88 -2.81
N THR A 136 0.96 14.99 -3.52
CA THR A 136 1.52 13.79 -4.13
C THR A 136 1.43 13.85 -5.66
N LEU A 137 2.42 13.26 -6.33
CA LEU A 137 2.23 12.65 -7.65
C LEU A 137 1.88 11.19 -7.41
N GLN A 138 0.82 10.67 -8.03
CA GLN A 138 0.36 9.31 -7.77
C GLN A 138 -0.26 8.64 -9.01
N ALA A 139 -0.18 7.31 -9.05
CA ALA A 139 -0.93 6.45 -9.96
C ALA A 139 -1.43 5.21 -9.20
N GLY A 140 -2.59 4.69 -9.60
CA GLY A 140 -3.25 3.55 -8.96
C GLY A 140 -4.03 2.70 -9.95
N ASN A 141 -4.65 1.62 -9.49
CA ASN A 141 -5.34 0.68 -10.37
C ASN A 141 -6.67 1.26 -10.89
N GLU A 142 -6.74 1.50 -12.20
CA GLU A 142 -7.93 1.82 -13.01
C GLU A 142 -8.49 0.59 -13.75
N GLY A 143 -8.07 -0.62 -13.37
CA GLY A 143 -8.58 -1.88 -13.91
C GLY A 143 -10.02 -2.16 -13.45
N GLU A 144 -10.74 -2.96 -14.25
CA GLU A 144 -12.06 -3.47 -13.86
C GLU A 144 -11.93 -4.48 -12.70
N PHE A 145 -12.96 -4.56 -11.86
CA PHE A 145 -13.00 -5.48 -10.73
C PHE A 145 -12.85 -6.95 -11.16
N GLY A 146 -12.01 -7.72 -10.46
CA GLY A 146 -11.65 -9.10 -10.82
C GLY A 146 -10.85 -9.25 -12.14
N GLY A 147 -10.53 -8.14 -12.81
CA GLY A 147 -9.80 -8.09 -14.07
C GLY A 147 -8.29 -7.84 -13.93
N PRO A 148 -7.57 -7.72 -15.06
CA PRO A 148 -6.17 -7.32 -15.05
C PRO A 148 -6.03 -5.88 -14.53
N ALA A 149 -5.01 -5.64 -13.70
CA ALA A 149 -4.69 -4.31 -13.24
C ALA A 149 -4.23 -3.43 -14.39
N LYS A 150 -4.76 -2.21 -14.42
CA LYS A 150 -4.43 -1.16 -15.38
C LYS A 150 -3.98 0.03 -14.57
N LEU A 151 -2.67 0.22 -14.43
CA LEU A 151 -2.13 1.41 -13.76
C LEU A 151 -2.59 2.66 -14.51
N GLY A 152 -3.12 3.62 -13.76
CA GLY A 152 -3.55 4.91 -14.27
C GLY A 152 -2.39 5.80 -14.71
N LYS A 153 -2.71 6.97 -15.25
CA LYS A 153 -1.69 7.98 -15.52
C LYS A 153 -1.26 8.67 -14.21
N PRO A 154 0.05 8.88 -13.97
CA PRO A 154 0.51 9.72 -12.87
C PRO A 154 -0.12 11.12 -12.93
N HIS A 155 -0.80 11.51 -11.85
CA HIS A 155 -1.48 12.79 -11.68
C HIS A 155 -1.11 13.44 -10.34
N GLU A 156 -1.19 14.77 -10.29
CA GLU A 156 -1.02 15.50 -9.03
C GLU A 156 -2.32 15.46 -8.20
N ARG A 157 -2.19 15.10 -6.92
CA ARG A 157 -3.21 15.24 -5.90
C ARG A 157 -2.70 16.18 -4.82
N GLU A 158 -3.53 17.16 -4.45
CA GLU A 158 -3.29 18.05 -3.31
C GLU A 158 -4.42 17.84 -2.29
N VAL A 159 -4.09 17.76 -1.00
CA VAL A 159 -5.06 17.54 0.08
C VAL A 159 -4.83 18.51 1.23
N TRP A 160 -5.91 18.97 1.86
CA TRP A 160 -5.93 19.83 3.04
C TRP A 160 -6.75 19.16 4.15
N MET A 161 -6.13 18.74 5.24
CA MET A 161 -6.78 18.01 6.35
C MET A 161 -6.92 18.88 7.60
N ALA A 162 -8.14 19.07 8.09
CA ALA A 162 -8.46 19.97 9.21
C ALA A 162 -7.95 19.45 10.57
N GLN A 163 -7.18 20.28 11.27
CA GLN A 163 -6.46 19.87 12.48
C GLN A 163 -7.26 20.01 13.80
N LYS A 164 -8.55 20.38 13.71
CA LYS A 164 -9.47 20.54 14.86
C LYS A 164 -9.50 19.27 15.72
N ALA A 165 -9.23 19.42 17.00
CA ALA A 165 -9.15 18.30 17.95
C ALA A 165 -10.52 17.66 18.24
N GLY A 166 -11.60 18.46 18.24
CA GLY A 166 -12.97 17.96 18.34
C GLY A 166 -13.49 17.36 17.03
N PRO A 167 -14.65 16.67 17.05
CA PRO A 167 -15.31 16.16 15.85
C PRO A 167 -15.61 17.25 14.81
N VAL A 168 -15.52 16.92 13.51
CA VAL A 168 -15.83 17.83 12.39
C VAL A 168 -16.66 17.15 11.29
N ILE A 169 -17.53 17.92 10.63
CA ILE A 169 -18.23 17.49 9.41
C ILE A 169 -17.32 17.70 8.20
N ASP A 170 -16.81 18.93 8.04
CA ASP A 170 -15.80 19.31 7.07
C ASP A 170 -14.43 18.81 7.55
N VAL A 171 -14.02 17.64 7.07
CA VAL A 171 -12.75 17.00 7.40
C VAL A 171 -11.60 17.63 6.60
N GLY A 172 -11.87 18.12 5.39
CA GLY A 172 -10.83 18.64 4.51
C GLY A 172 -11.27 18.93 3.07
N LEU A 173 -10.30 18.99 2.17
CA LEU A 173 -10.48 19.25 0.74
C LEU A 173 -9.45 18.45 -0.07
N ILE A 174 -9.82 17.95 -1.24
CA ILE A 174 -8.92 17.41 -2.27
C ILE A 174 -8.94 18.36 -3.48
N HIS A 175 -7.81 18.49 -4.16
CA HIS A 175 -7.70 19.03 -5.52
C HIS A 175 -6.95 18.03 -6.39
N GLU A 176 -7.62 17.56 -7.44
CA GLU A 176 -7.19 16.45 -8.29
C GLU A 176 -7.85 16.58 -9.66
N GLU A 177 -7.12 16.30 -10.75
CA GLU A 177 -7.57 16.50 -12.14
C GLU A 177 -8.22 17.87 -12.45
N GLY A 178 -7.83 18.92 -11.71
CA GLY A 178 -8.38 20.28 -11.83
C GLY A 178 -9.73 20.51 -11.13
N SER A 179 -10.24 19.52 -10.42
CA SER A 179 -11.49 19.58 -9.64
C SER A 179 -11.20 19.72 -8.14
N TYR A 180 -12.01 20.50 -7.42
CA TYR A 180 -11.97 20.60 -5.97
C TYR A 180 -13.08 19.77 -5.34
N LEU A 181 -12.73 18.74 -4.58
CA LEU A 181 -13.65 17.78 -3.97
C LEU A 181 -13.64 17.94 -2.44
N PRO A 182 -14.75 18.32 -1.79
CA PRO A 182 -14.80 18.46 -0.33
C PRO A 182 -14.71 17.08 0.35
N ILE A 183 -13.95 17.01 1.44
CA ILE A 183 -13.91 15.83 2.31
C ILE A 183 -14.91 16.08 3.45
N THR A 184 -16.13 15.57 3.33
CA THR A 184 -17.24 15.78 4.28
C THR A 184 -17.83 14.46 4.75
N VAL A 185 -18.23 14.38 6.02
CA VAL A 185 -18.99 13.22 6.56
C VAL A 185 -20.22 12.97 5.67
N GLY A 186 -20.33 11.76 5.11
CA GLY A 186 -21.55 11.26 4.46
C GLY A 186 -22.60 10.93 5.51
N VAL A 187 -23.85 11.33 5.26
CA VAL A 187 -24.95 11.26 6.25
C VAL A 187 -26.24 10.85 5.54
N PRO A 188 -26.90 9.76 5.96
CA PRO A 188 -28.18 9.34 5.38
C PRO A 188 -29.26 10.42 5.47
N ASP A 189 -30.13 10.48 4.44
CA ASP A 189 -31.21 11.47 4.35
C ASP A 189 -32.10 11.47 5.61
N GLY A 190 -32.08 12.60 6.33
CA GLY A 190 -32.87 12.81 7.55
C GLY A 190 -32.13 12.56 8.87
N GLU A 191 -30.90 12.05 8.84
CA GLU A 191 -30.07 11.92 10.05
C GLU A 191 -29.31 13.22 10.38
N THR A 192 -28.85 13.36 11.63
CA THR A 192 -28.03 14.51 12.06
C THR A 192 -26.55 14.20 11.86
N PRO A 193 -25.77 15.04 11.14
CA PRO A 193 -24.35 14.82 10.94
C PRO A 193 -23.57 14.69 12.26
N VAL A 194 -22.91 13.55 12.47
CA VAL A 194 -21.97 13.32 13.58
C VAL A 194 -20.55 13.43 13.03
N GLY A 195 -19.76 14.36 13.55
CA GLY A 195 -18.41 14.61 13.04
C GLY A 195 -17.43 13.47 13.26
N TYR A 196 -16.45 13.32 12.36
CA TYR A 196 -15.35 12.39 12.58
C TYR A 196 -14.45 12.91 13.73
N PRO A 197 -14.25 12.15 14.82
CA PRO A 197 -13.29 12.49 15.86
C PRO A 197 -11.86 12.47 15.31
N ALA A 198 -10.89 13.01 16.07
CA ALA A 198 -9.48 12.80 15.74
C ALA A 198 -9.08 11.35 16.07
N GLY A 199 -8.49 10.64 15.11
CA GLY A 199 -8.30 9.19 15.14
C GLY A 199 -7.48 8.67 13.97
N LEU A 200 -7.47 7.36 13.74
CA LEU A 200 -6.84 6.76 12.54
C LEU A 200 -7.48 7.28 11.24
N ASP A 201 -8.80 7.41 11.20
CA ASP A 201 -9.58 7.86 10.02
C ASP A 201 -9.51 9.37 9.79
N ARG A 202 -9.00 10.13 10.77
CA ARG A 202 -8.72 11.57 10.68
C ARG A 202 -7.55 11.92 11.60
N PRO A 203 -6.30 11.68 11.16
CA PRO A 203 -5.13 11.99 11.97
C PRO A 203 -4.93 13.50 12.06
N THR A 204 -4.87 14.03 13.28
CA THR A 204 -4.44 15.41 13.55
C THR A 204 -3.09 15.40 14.24
N TYR A 205 -2.32 16.48 14.12
CA TYR A 205 -1.01 16.63 14.77
C TYR A 205 -1.12 16.44 16.29
N THR A 206 -2.18 16.95 16.92
CA THR A 206 -2.46 16.76 18.35
C THR A 206 -2.74 15.29 18.69
N TRP A 207 -3.48 14.57 17.84
CA TRP A 207 -3.71 13.13 18.02
C TRP A 207 -2.43 12.31 17.81
N LEU A 208 -1.64 12.62 16.79
CA LEU A 208 -0.32 12.02 16.54
C LEU A 208 0.65 12.27 17.71
N ALA A 209 0.61 13.45 18.32
CA ALA A 209 1.39 13.78 19.51
C ALA A 209 0.89 13.09 20.80
N SER A 210 -0.35 12.57 20.79
CA SER A 210 -0.91 11.74 21.87
C SER A 210 -0.58 10.25 21.74
N LEU A 211 0.07 9.84 20.64
CA LEU A 211 0.46 8.45 20.43
C LEU A 211 1.63 8.06 21.38
N PRO A 212 1.66 6.83 21.91
CA PRO A 212 2.78 6.35 22.70
C PRO A 212 4.09 6.41 21.91
N THR A 213 5.15 6.94 22.53
CA THR A 213 6.50 6.97 21.91
C THR A 213 7.34 5.74 22.22
N ASP A 214 6.86 4.84 23.09
CA ASP A 214 7.39 3.47 23.21
C ASP A 214 6.93 2.63 22.01
N PRO A 215 7.83 2.02 21.22
CA PRO A 215 7.46 1.31 20.00
C PRO A 215 6.60 0.07 20.22
N ASP A 216 6.74 -0.63 21.34
CA ASP A 216 5.94 -1.83 21.65
C ASP A 216 4.53 -1.45 22.13
N VAL A 217 4.39 -0.37 22.90
CA VAL A 217 3.08 0.20 23.27
C VAL A 217 2.38 0.79 22.04
N LEU A 218 3.12 1.49 21.17
CA LEU A 218 2.58 2.06 19.93
C LEU A 218 2.04 0.97 18.99
N LEU A 219 2.86 -0.06 18.72
CA LEU A 219 2.48 -1.17 17.85
C LEU A 219 1.23 -1.88 18.37
N ARG A 220 1.13 -2.14 19.69
CA ARG A 220 -0.08 -2.71 20.31
C ARG A 220 -1.28 -1.77 20.21
N ARG A 221 -1.12 -0.46 20.42
CA ARG A 221 -2.22 0.51 20.32
C ARG A 221 -2.81 0.50 18.91
N LEU A 222 -1.98 0.70 17.89
CA LEU A 222 -2.39 0.69 16.48
C LEU A 222 -3.03 -0.65 16.10
N SER A 223 -2.39 -1.79 16.43
CA SER A 223 -2.92 -3.13 16.15
C SER A 223 -4.30 -3.39 16.78
N THR A 224 -4.61 -2.74 17.92
CA THR A 224 -5.91 -2.89 18.61
C THR A 224 -6.96 -1.91 18.05
N GLU A 225 -6.56 -0.72 17.62
CA GLU A 225 -7.45 0.22 16.94
C GLU A 225 -7.86 -0.31 15.55
N ILE A 226 -6.91 -0.87 14.78
CA ILE A 226 -7.15 -1.57 13.50
C ILE A 226 -8.09 -2.77 13.68
N ALA A 227 -7.86 -3.62 14.69
CA ALA A 227 -8.73 -4.78 14.93
C ALA A 227 -10.19 -4.38 15.23
N ARG A 228 -10.41 -3.26 15.96
CA ARG A 228 -11.76 -2.74 16.24
C ARG A 228 -12.46 -2.18 15.01
N ASP A 229 -11.74 -1.52 14.12
CA ASP A 229 -12.28 -1.08 12.82
C ASP A 229 -12.66 -2.30 11.95
N GLN A 230 -11.77 -3.29 11.87
CA GLN A 230 -12.07 -4.56 11.18
C GLN A 230 -13.30 -5.28 11.78
N ASP A 231 -13.48 -5.27 13.11
CA ASP A 231 -14.67 -5.81 13.78
C ASP A 231 -15.93 -4.96 13.48
N ALA A 232 -15.84 -3.63 13.52
CA ALA A 232 -16.96 -2.72 13.23
C ALA A 232 -17.40 -2.73 11.76
N ARG A 233 -16.54 -3.21 10.86
CA ARG A 233 -16.83 -3.43 9.43
C ARG A 233 -17.09 -4.91 9.09
N ASP A 234 -17.35 -5.77 10.08
CA ASP A 234 -17.61 -7.21 9.91
C ASP A 234 -16.56 -7.95 9.04
N THR A 235 -15.30 -7.49 9.06
CA THR A 235 -14.23 -7.98 8.16
C THR A 235 -13.91 -9.45 8.46
N PRO A 236 -14.02 -10.38 7.49
CA PRO A 236 -13.78 -11.82 7.71
C PRO A 236 -12.38 -12.13 8.25
N ALA A 237 -12.26 -13.11 9.15
CA ALA A 237 -11.02 -13.36 9.92
C ALA A 237 -9.84 -13.83 9.04
N GLU A 238 -10.15 -14.66 8.06
CA GLU A 238 -9.34 -15.04 6.89
C GLU A 238 -8.77 -13.88 6.04
N ASP A 239 -9.43 -12.72 6.04
CA ASP A 239 -9.10 -11.61 5.15
C ASP A 239 -8.22 -10.55 5.84
N ARG A 240 -8.09 -10.65 7.17
CA ARG A 240 -7.20 -9.83 8.01
C ARG A 240 -5.77 -10.35 7.98
N ASN A 241 -4.79 -9.46 7.90
CA ASN A 241 -3.37 -9.78 8.00
C ASN A 241 -2.72 -8.74 8.90
N GLN A 242 -2.88 -8.86 10.23
CA GLN A 242 -2.55 -7.79 11.20
C GLN A 242 -1.16 -7.16 11.01
N ALA A 243 -0.16 -7.91 10.54
CA ALA A 243 1.18 -7.41 10.25
C ALA A 243 1.32 -6.72 8.86
N GLN A 244 0.46 -7.03 7.88
CA GLN A 244 0.27 -6.17 6.70
C GLN A 244 -0.58 -4.94 7.06
N ASP A 245 -1.72 -5.14 7.72
CA ASP A 245 -2.67 -4.06 8.02
C ASP A 245 -2.01 -2.96 8.87
N THR A 246 -1.20 -3.33 9.87
CA THR A 246 -0.40 -2.37 10.65
C THR A 246 0.74 -1.73 9.84
N PHE A 247 1.24 -2.38 8.79
CA PHE A 247 2.23 -1.79 7.88
C PHE A 247 1.56 -0.79 6.93
N ASP A 248 0.47 -1.18 6.25
CA ASP A 248 -0.30 -0.31 5.36
C ASP A 248 -0.74 0.99 6.09
N ILE A 249 -1.28 0.86 7.30
CA ILE A 249 -1.71 2.00 8.14
C ILE A 249 -0.53 2.86 8.60
N MET A 250 0.64 2.28 8.88
CA MET A 250 1.85 3.06 9.17
C MET A 250 2.33 3.84 7.93
N GLY A 251 2.19 3.27 6.72
CA GLY A 251 2.49 3.96 5.46
C GLY A 251 1.55 5.14 5.20
N GLU A 252 0.23 4.92 5.33
CA GLU A 252 -0.78 5.96 5.18
C GLU A 252 -0.51 7.17 6.09
N LEU A 253 -0.21 6.92 7.37
CA LEU A 253 0.11 7.96 8.35
C LEU A 253 1.41 8.72 8.01
N LEU A 254 2.40 8.07 7.37
CA LEU A 254 3.63 8.72 6.91
C LEU A 254 3.44 9.53 5.60
N ARG A 255 2.50 9.11 4.75
CA ARG A 255 2.18 9.75 3.47
C ARG A 255 1.33 11.01 3.65
N GLU A 256 0.20 10.92 4.35
CA GLU A 256 -0.84 11.95 4.38
C GLU A 256 -0.72 12.95 5.55
N THR A 257 0.36 12.91 6.36
CA THR A 257 0.48 13.76 7.56
C THR A 257 1.82 14.47 7.72
N VAL A 258 1.81 15.58 8.47
CA VAL A 258 3.01 16.13 9.12
C VAL A 258 3.13 15.46 10.49
N MET A 259 4.19 14.68 10.68
CA MET A 259 4.42 13.92 11.91
C MET A 259 5.16 14.74 12.99
N PRO A 260 4.74 14.69 14.26
CA PRO A 260 5.58 15.11 15.38
C PRO A 260 6.88 14.30 15.41
N PRO A 261 8.08 14.92 15.55
CA PRO A 261 9.37 14.21 15.42
C PRO A 261 9.51 12.95 16.30
N LYS A 262 9.01 13.03 17.53
CA LYS A 262 9.04 11.92 18.51
C LYS A 262 8.11 10.77 18.09
N THR A 263 6.95 11.09 17.50
CA THR A 263 5.99 10.11 16.98
C THR A 263 6.53 9.44 15.71
N ALA A 264 7.14 10.20 14.79
CA ALA A 264 7.80 9.62 13.62
C ALA A 264 8.89 8.60 14.02
N ALA A 265 9.77 8.98 14.96
CA ALA A 265 10.81 8.09 15.45
C ALA A 265 10.25 6.81 16.12
N ALA A 266 9.15 6.93 16.86
CA ALA A 266 8.47 5.77 17.45
C ALA A 266 7.82 4.86 16.40
N LEU A 267 7.18 5.45 15.38
CA LEU A 267 6.53 4.73 14.29
C LEU A 267 7.54 3.90 13.48
N TYR A 268 8.67 4.48 13.07
CA TYR A 268 9.73 3.73 12.37
C TYR A 268 10.31 2.60 13.23
N LYS A 269 10.49 2.81 14.55
CA LYS A 269 10.94 1.75 15.47
C LYS A 269 9.86 0.69 15.75
N ALA A 270 8.58 1.03 15.59
CA ALA A 270 7.48 0.07 15.66
C ALA A 270 7.38 -0.77 14.37
N ALA A 271 7.56 -0.13 13.21
CA ALA A 271 7.67 -0.82 11.92
C ALA A 271 8.82 -1.83 11.89
N ALA A 272 9.96 -1.52 12.55
CA ALA A 272 11.10 -2.42 12.67
C ALA A 272 10.82 -3.72 13.44
N LYS A 273 9.69 -3.78 14.16
CA LYS A 273 9.21 -4.95 14.91
C LYS A 273 8.13 -5.75 14.16
N ILE A 274 7.66 -5.28 13.01
CA ILE A 274 6.62 -5.97 12.22
C ILE A 274 7.23 -7.20 11.50
N PRO A 275 6.68 -8.41 11.69
CA PRO A 275 7.16 -9.60 11.00
C PRO A 275 6.99 -9.50 9.48
N GLY A 276 8.07 -9.79 8.74
CA GLY A 276 8.11 -9.78 7.28
C GLY A 276 8.63 -8.50 6.63
N VAL A 277 9.01 -7.48 7.42
CA VAL A 277 9.63 -6.25 6.88
C VAL A 277 11.07 -6.52 6.42
N THR A 278 11.39 -6.02 5.23
CA THR A 278 12.66 -6.24 4.50
C THR A 278 13.16 -4.93 3.88
N VAL A 279 14.43 -4.90 3.46
CA VAL A 279 14.96 -3.80 2.64
C VAL A 279 14.67 -4.09 1.16
N ASP A 280 14.27 -3.05 0.43
CA ASP A 280 14.31 -3.00 -1.03
C ASP A 280 15.43 -2.02 -1.42
N PRO A 281 16.59 -2.49 -1.95
CA PRO A 281 17.79 -1.64 -2.05
C PRO A 281 17.73 -0.59 -3.16
N ASP A 282 16.79 -0.71 -4.10
CA ASP A 282 16.60 0.21 -5.22
C ASP A 282 15.09 0.36 -5.51
N ALA A 283 14.46 1.27 -4.76
CA ALA A 283 13.05 1.59 -4.91
C ALA A 283 12.87 2.93 -5.62
N VAL A 284 11.99 2.96 -6.62
CA VAL A 284 11.71 4.15 -7.44
C VAL A 284 10.29 4.61 -7.15
N ASP A 285 10.12 5.90 -6.86
CA ASP A 285 8.81 6.51 -6.61
C ASP A 285 8.14 7.03 -7.90
N ALA A 286 6.88 7.48 -7.80
CA ALA A 286 6.11 7.96 -8.94
C ALA A 286 6.71 9.20 -9.66
N ALA A 287 7.70 9.88 -9.05
CA ALA A 287 8.44 10.98 -9.63
C ALA A 287 9.79 10.54 -10.26
N GLY A 288 10.07 9.24 -10.29
CA GLY A 288 11.31 8.67 -10.80
C GLY A 288 12.51 8.83 -9.86
N ARG A 289 12.29 9.19 -8.59
CA ARG A 289 13.38 9.32 -7.60
C ARG A 289 13.76 7.93 -7.08
N HIS A 290 15.03 7.58 -7.25
CA HIS A 290 15.61 6.37 -6.65
C HIS A 290 15.88 6.58 -5.15
N GLY A 291 15.47 5.61 -4.33
CA GLY A 291 15.58 5.62 -2.88
C GLY A 291 15.77 4.23 -2.30
N ILE A 292 16.09 4.17 -1.01
CA ILE A 292 16.20 2.91 -0.26
C ILE A 292 14.81 2.61 0.30
N GLY A 293 14.27 1.44 -0.04
CA GLY A 293 12.95 1.03 0.38
C GLY A 293 12.92 0.19 1.66
N VAL A 294 11.84 0.36 2.42
CA VAL A 294 11.40 -0.55 3.50
C VAL A 294 10.10 -1.19 3.03
N ALA A 295 10.06 -2.52 2.98
CA ALA A 295 9.01 -3.21 2.25
C ALA A 295 8.55 -4.52 2.92
N ARG A 296 7.26 -4.83 2.77
CA ARG A 296 6.62 -6.04 3.28
C ARG A 296 5.81 -6.74 2.19
N ASP A 297 5.90 -8.06 2.16
CA ASP A 297 5.12 -8.92 1.27
C ASP A 297 3.82 -9.35 1.96
N ASP A 298 2.66 -9.13 1.33
CA ASP A 298 1.49 -9.93 1.60
C ASP A 298 1.55 -11.18 0.72
N THR A 299 2.06 -12.27 1.30
CA THR A 299 2.23 -13.55 0.59
C THR A 299 0.90 -14.23 0.24
N ARG A 300 -0.20 -13.85 0.89
CA ARG A 300 -1.56 -14.35 0.64
C ARG A 300 -2.14 -13.62 -0.57
N ALA A 301 -2.21 -12.29 -0.53
CA ALA A 301 -2.68 -11.47 -1.64
C ALA A 301 -1.78 -11.56 -2.88
N GLY A 302 -0.46 -11.74 -2.69
CA GLY A 302 0.52 -11.87 -3.77
C GLY A 302 1.13 -10.55 -4.23
N TRP A 303 1.19 -9.55 -3.34
CA TRP A 303 1.82 -8.25 -3.59
C TRP A 303 2.83 -7.87 -2.52
N ARG A 304 3.60 -6.82 -2.78
CA ARG A 304 4.60 -6.21 -1.89
C ARG A 304 4.42 -4.71 -1.89
N THR A 305 4.25 -4.13 -0.70
CA THR A 305 4.21 -2.69 -0.46
C THR A 305 5.61 -2.25 -0.01
N ALA A 306 6.14 -1.19 -0.62
CA ALA A 306 7.45 -0.63 -0.32
C ALA A 306 7.36 0.88 -0.10
N TRP A 307 7.61 1.33 1.13
CA TRP A 307 7.89 2.74 1.44
C TRP A 307 9.28 3.11 0.93
N ILE A 308 9.46 4.31 0.41
CA ILE A 308 10.67 4.74 -0.29
C ILE A 308 11.29 5.93 0.46
N PHE A 309 12.58 5.86 0.76
CA PHE A 309 13.30 6.91 1.49
C PHE A 309 14.49 7.44 0.70
N ASP A 310 14.77 8.74 0.79
CA ASP A 310 15.99 9.32 0.22
C ASP A 310 17.23 8.65 0.83
N PRO A 311 18.22 8.19 0.04
CA PRO A 311 19.37 7.44 0.56
C PRO A 311 20.25 8.26 1.52
N THR A 312 20.23 9.58 1.35
CA THR A 312 21.07 10.57 2.03
C THR A 312 20.36 11.16 3.24
N THR A 313 19.19 11.77 3.03
CA THR A 313 18.42 12.50 4.06
C THR A 313 17.52 11.59 4.90
N LEU A 314 17.16 10.41 4.37
CA LEU A 314 16.16 9.49 4.95
C LEU A 314 14.75 10.10 5.11
N GLU A 315 14.42 11.13 4.34
CA GLU A 315 13.04 11.58 4.22
C GLU A 315 12.20 10.55 3.45
N TYR A 316 10.96 10.31 3.90
CA TYR A 316 9.96 9.51 3.17
C TYR A 316 9.59 10.22 1.87
N LEU A 317 9.93 9.60 0.73
CA LEU A 317 9.67 10.10 -0.62
C LEU A 317 8.31 9.65 -1.15
N GLY A 318 7.79 8.50 -0.74
CA GLY A 318 6.56 7.92 -1.27
C GLY A 318 6.47 6.42 -1.02
N GLU A 319 5.58 5.74 -1.73
CA GLU A 319 5.41 4.28 -1.66
C GLU A 319 4.95 3.67 -2.97
N ARG A 320 5.25 2.38 -3.19
CA ARG A 320 4.80 1.58 -4.34
C ARG A 320 4.27 0.21 -3.89
N THR A 321 3.26 -0.30 -4.58
CA THR A 321 2.71 -1.65 -4.36
C THR A 321 2.64 -2.42 -5.67
N TYR A 322 3.26 -3.60 -5.73
CA TYR A 322 3.38 -4.41 -6.95
C TYR A 322 3.27 -5.91 -6.69
N LEU A 323 2.89 -6.68 -7.73
CA LEU A 323 2.71 -8.13 -7.63
C LEU A 323 4.03 -8.89 -7.43
N THR A 324 4.08 -9.79 -6.46
CA THR A 324 5.22 -10.69 -6.20
C THR A 324 5.12 -12.04 -6.92
N ARG A 325 3.91 -12.37 -7.42
CA ARG A 325 3.55 -13.60 -8.15
C ARG A 325 2.49 -13.30 -9.21
N GLU A 326 2.22 -14.27 -10.09
CA GLU A 326 1.08 -14.23 -11.00
C GLU A 326 -0.25 -14.18 -10.21
N THR A 327 -1.22 -13.42 -10.72
CA THR A 327 -2.60 -13.25 -10.20
C THR A 327 -3.57 -12.98 -11.36
N THR A 328 -4.87 -12.87 -11.06
CA THR A 328 -5.89 -12.30 -11.97
C THR A 328 -5.55 -10.87 -12.41
N MET A 329 -5.01 -10.05 -11.50
CA MET A 329 -4.55 -8.68 -11.78
C MET A 329 -3.32 -8.62 -12.70
N GLY A 330 -2.63 -9.72 -12.98
CA GLY A 330 -1.49 -9.75 -13.91
C GLY A 330 -0.28 -10.52 -13.39
N GLY A 331 0.84 -10.31 -14.07
CA GLY A 331 2.09 -11.03 -13.83
C GLY A 331 2.94 -10.44 -12.70
N LYS A 332 3.94 -11.21 -12.27
CA LYS A 332 4.94 -10.75 -11.30
C LYS A 332 5.62 -9.47 -11.79
N GLY A 333 5.62 -8.44 -10.95
CA GLY A 333 6.16 -7.12 -11.25
C GLY A 333 5.15 -6.11 -11.79
N THR A 334 3.89 -6.50 -12.07
CA THR A 334 2.83 -5.53 -12.37
C THR A 334 2.63 -4.58 -11.19
N LEU A 335 2.74 -3.29 -11.46
CA LEU A 335 2.55 -2.21 -10.51
C LEU A 335 1.05 -1.94 -10.31
N LEU A 336 0.59 -1.95 -9.06
CA LEU A 336 -0.82 -1.73 -8.68
C LEU A 336 -1.04 -0.27 -8.25
N SER A 337 -0.07 0.31 -7.55
CA SER A 337 -0.03 1.72 -7.19
C SER A 337 1.39 2.23 -6.95
N GLU A 338 1.57 3.53 -7.15
CA GLU A 338 2.79 4.28 -6.84
C GLU A 338 2.44 5.71 -6.41
N SER A 339 3.26 6.28 -5.54
CA SER A 339 3.16 7.67 -5.12
C SER A 339 4.53 8.28 -4.85
N ALA A 340 4.59 9.62 -4.95
CA ALA A 340 5.73 10.44 -4.60
C ALA A 340 5.21 11.71 -3.89
N VAL A 341 5.57 11.91 -2.63
CA VAL A 341 5.35 13.16 -1.90
C VAL A 341 6.24 14.23 -2.53
N LEU A 342 5.61 15.26 -3.08
CA LEU A 342 6.27 16.41 -3.71
C LEU A 342 6.46 17.55 -2.71
N GLU A 343 5.45 17.78 -1.86
CA GLU A 343 5.41 18.88 -0.91
C GLU A 343 4.51 18.50 0.28
N ARG A 344 4.83 18.98 1.48
CA ARG A 344 3.95 18.87 2.67
C ARG A 344 4.22 20.03 3.61
N GLY A 345 3.21 20.41 4.40
CA GLY A 345 3.33 21.51 5.34
C GLY A 345 2.05 21.78 6.11
N VAL A 346 1.99 22.97 6.71
CA VAL A 346 0.84 23.48 7.46
C VAL A 346 0.49 24.84 6.88
N VAL A 347 -0.82 25.06 6.68
CA VAL A 347 -1.37 26.27 6.07
C VAL A 347 -2.59 26.75 6.86
N ASP A 348 -2.91 28.03 6.75
CA ASP A 348 -3.95 28.68 7.55
C ASP A 348 -5.33 28.63 6.85
N ALA A 349 -5.37 28.35 5.53
CA ALA A 349 -6.60 28.22 4.76
C ALA A 349 -6.64 26.99 3.82
N LEU A 350 -7.86 26.54 3.50
CA LEU A 350 -8.09 25.63 2.37
C LEU A 350 -7.65 26.29 1.06
N ARG A 351 -7.06 25.51 0.14
CA ARG A 351 -6.49 25.95 -1.16
C ARG A 351 -5.21 26.79 -1.08
N GLU A 352 -4.73 27.11 0.11
CA GLU A 352 -3.40 27.69 0.32
C GLU A 352 -2.31 26.63 0.14
N ARG A 353 -1.17 26.97 -0.44
CA ARG A 353 0.01 26.07 -0.50
C ARG A 353 1.11 26.60 0.41
N PRO A 354 1.94 25.74 1.01
CA PRO A 354 3.09 26.18 1.79
C PRO A 354 3.94 27.18 1.03
N SER A 355 4.31 28.30 1.67
CA SER A 355 5.25 29.23 1.03
C SER A 355 6.63 28.60 1.01
N ALA A 356 7.21 28.44 -0.19
CA ALA A 356 8.58 27.96 -0.36
C ALA A 356 9.53 28.80 0.53
N GLY A 357 10.24 28.12 1.43
CA GLY A 357 10.46 28.63 2.77
C GLY A 357 11.10 30.03 2.88
N LYS A 358 10.38 30.95 3.53
CA LYS A 358 11.03 31.90 4.43
C LYS A 358 11.03 31.29 5.84
N PRO A 359 12.17 31.27 6.55
CA PRO A 359 12.15 30.91 7.97
C PRO A 359 11.31 31.95 8.73
N SER A 360 10.52 31.49 9.71
CA SER A 360 9.75 32.38 10.58
C SER A 360 10.67 33.40 11.24
N ALA A 361 10.34 34.68 11.10
CA ALA A 361 11.22 35.76 11.52
C ALA A 361 10.98 36.14 12.99
N THR A 362 12.03 35.98 13.80
CA THR A 362 12.15 36.32 15.24
C THR A 362 11.43 35.40 16.22
#